data_AF-A0A015IK48-F1
#
_entry.id   AF-A0A015IK48-F1
#
_cell.length_a   1.000
_cell.length_b   1.000
_cell.length_c   1.000
_cell.angle_alpha   90.00
_cell.angle_beta   90.00
_cell.angle_gamma   90.00
#
_symmetry.space_group_name_H-M   'P 1'
#
loop_
_entity.id
_entity.type
_entity.pdbx_description
1 polymer ?
#
loop_
_entity_poly.entity_id
_entity_poly.type
_entity_poly.pdbx_seq_one_letter_code
_entity_poly.pdbx_strand_id
1 'polypeptide(L)'
;MSEKINVLFVCLGNICRSPMAEAVFAHTVKKKGLESQFRIDSAGTAGFHVGASSDYRSAQTCKQYGIIIDHYARQVVTQDFGEFDYILCMDKSNLADLKDIQPKGSKAINILIFKLNYLVNMIPKENI
;
A
#
# COMPACT_ATOMS: atom_id res chain seq x y z
N MET A 1 23.91 -2.93 9.30
CA MET A 1 22.59 -2.28 9.21
C MET A 1 21.60 -3.36 8.84
N SER A 2 20.52 -3.56 9.59
CA SER A 2 19.51 -4.54 9.18
C SER A 2 18.83 -4.06 7.90
N GLU A 3 18.66 -4.95 6.93
CA GLU A 3 17.93 -4.67 5.71
C GLU A 3 16.49 -4.28 6.07
N LYS A 4 15.97 -3.20 5.47
CA LYS A 4 14.58 -2.78 5.70
C LYS A 4 13.62 -3.77 5.05
N ILE A 5 12.46 -3.96 5.66
CA ILE A 5 11.35 -4.69 5.06
C ILE A 5 10.62 -3.73 4.11
N ASN A 6 10.60 -4.08 2.83
CA ASN A 6 10.00 -3.27 1.78
C ASN A 6 8.59 -3.79 1.46
N VAL A 7 7.58 -2.95 1.68
CA VAL A 7 6.17 -3.29 1.50
C VAL A 7 5.51 -2.38 0.47
N LEU A 8 4.85 -2.97 -0.54
CA LEU A 8 4.10 -2.27 -1.58
C LEU A 8 2.62 -2.63 -1.50
N PHE A 9 1.74 -1.63 -1.37
CA PHE A 9 0.29 -1.84 -1.45
C PHE A 9 -0.22 -1.62 -2.87
N VAL A 10 -1.03 -2.55 -3.40
CA VAL A 10 -1.48 -2.51 -4.80
C VAL A 10 -3.00 -2.59 -4.92
N CYS A 11 -3.58 -1.61 -5.61
CA CYS A 11 -4.96 -1.68 -6.09
C CYS A 11 -5.05 -1.41 -7.60
N LEU A 12 -6.24 -1.24 -8.16
CA LEU A 12 -6.38 -0.95 -9.59
C LEU A 12 -5.81 0.42 -9.99
N GLY A 13 -6.34 1.48 -9.37
CA GLY A 13 -6.11 2.87 -9.81
C GLY A 13 -5.15 3.70 -8.96
N ASN A 14 -4.64 3.15 -7.85
CA ASN A 14 -3.77 3.84 -6.90
C ASN A 14 -4.28 5.19 -6.34
N ILE A 15 -5.59 5.42 -6.29
CA ILE A 15 -6.14 6.66 -5.71
C ILE A 15 -7.00 6.41 -4.46
N CYS A 16 -7.55 5.20 -4.27
CA CYS A 16 -8.47 4.93 -3.18
C CYS A 16 -7.90 4.00 -2.10
N ARG A 17 -7.77 2.70 -2.42
CA ARG A 17 -7.50 1.63 -1.44
C ARG A 17 -6.02 1.51 -1.07
N SER A 18 -5.14 1.50 -2.06
CA SER A 18 -3.70 1.35 -1.80
C SER A 18 -3.06 2.58 -1.16
N PRO A 19 -3.41 3.84 -1.48
CA PRO A 19 -2.90 5.00 -0.74
C PRO A 19 -3.38 5.05 0.71
N MET A 20 -4.63 4.62 0.95
CA MET A 20 -5.16 4.51 2.31
C MET A 20 -4.39 3.45 3.11
N ALA A 21 -4.12 2.28 2.51
CA ALA A 21 -3.36 1.23 3.16
C ALA A 21 -1.93 1.66 3.48
N GLU A 22 -1.27 2.35 2.55
CA GLU A 22 0.05 2.96 2.74
C GLU A 22 0.07 3.90 3.95
N ALA A 23 -0.83 4.89 3.97
CA ALA A 23 -0.88 5.89 5.03
C ALA A 23 -1.19 5.27 6.41
N VAL A 24 -2.14 4.33 6.47
CA VAL A 24 -2.50 3.63 7.72
C VAL A 24 -1.35 2.76 8.22
N PHE A 25 -0.68 2.05 7.32
CA PHE A 25 0.46 1.21 7.68
C PHE A 25 1.65 2.04 8.15
N ALA A 26 2.00 3.11 7.43
CA ALA A 26 3.04 4.05 7.81
C ALA A 26 2.78 4.70 9.17
N HIS A 27 1.55 5.15 9.41
CA HIS A 27 1.14 5.68 10.72
C HIS A 27 1.30 4.66 11.85
N THR A 28 0.93 3.40 11.59
CA THR A 28 1.05 2.31 12.57
C THR A 28 2.52 1.97 12.86
N VAL A 29 3.35 1.88 11.83
CA VAL A 29 4.80 1.66 11.93
C VAL A 29 5.46 2.77 12.75
N LYS A 30 5.07 4.03 12.48
CA LYS A 30 5.51 5.20 13.25
C LYS A 30 5.10 5.16 14.72
N LYS A 31 3.82 4.89 15.01
CA LYS A 31 3.34 4.75 16.39
C LYS A 31 4.10 3.66 17.18
N LYS A 32 4.59 2.62 16.49
CA LYS A 32 5.36 1.54 17.11
C LYS A 32 6.88 1.78 17.16
N GLY A 33 7.38 2.91 16.64
CA GLY A 33 8.81 3.22 16.60
C GLY A 33 9.61 2.33 15.64
N LEU A 34 8.96 1.79 14.60
CA LEU A 34 9.56 0.83 13.65
C LEU A 34 9.97 1.46 12.31
N GLU A 35 9.90 2.79 12.16
CA GLU A 35 10.11 3.49 10.87
C GLU A 35 11.47 3.19 10.24
N SER A 36 12.50 2.94 11.05
CA SER A 36 13.84 2.59 10.56
C SER A 36 13.91 1.21 9.92
N GLN A 37 12.92 0.34 10.18
CA GLN A 37 12.88 -1.05 9.72
C GLN A 37 12.04 -1.25 8.45
N PHE A 38 11.30 -0.23 7.99
CA PHE A 38 10.38 -0.37 6.86
C PHE A 38 10.64 0.66 5.74
N ARG A 39 10.40 0.24 4.50
CA ARG A 39 10.11 1.10 3.34
C ARG A 39 8.69 0.77 2.90
N ILE A 40 7.85 1.79 2.72
CA ILE A 40 6.42 1.64 2.48
C ILE A 40 6.07 2.47 1.27
N ASP A 41 5.28 1.91 0.35
CA ASP A 41 4.82 2.58 -0.86
C ASP A 41 3.47 2.00 -1.32
N SER A 42 2.83 2.63 -2.31
CA SER A 42 1.68 2.09 -3.01
C SER A 42 1.67 2.35 -4.51
N ALA A 43 1.00 1.46 -5.24
CA ALA A 43 0.92 1.50 -6.70
C ALA A 43 -0.43 0.98 -7.24
N GLY A 44 -0.63 1.14 -8.55
CA GLY A 44 -1.83 0.73 -9.29
C GLY A 44 -1.50 -0.23 -10.43
N THR A 45 -2.36 -1.20 -10.73
CA THR A 45 -2.14 -2.12 -11.86
C THR A 45 -2.41 -1.44 -13.22
N ALA A 46 -3.37 -0.52 -13.29
CA ALA A 46 -3.84 0.04 -14.57
C ALA A 46 -3.17 1.33 -15.03
N GLY A 47 -2.59 2.13 -14.12
CA GLY A 47 -1.91 3.38 -14.49
C GLY A 47 -2.81 4.55 -14.93
N PHE A 48 -4.15 4.42 -14.88
CA PHE A 48 -5.07 5.47 -15.34
C PHE A 48 -4.98 6.82 -14.60
N HIS A 49 -4.43 6.82 -13.39
CA HIS A 49 -4.36 8.00 -12.52
C HIS A 49 -2.93 8.41 -12.18
N VAL A 50 -1.91 7.99 -12.94
CA VAL A 50 -0.51 8.35 -12.65
C VAL A 50 -0.37 9.87 -12.48
N GLY A 51 0.26 10.30 -11.38
CA GLY A 51 0.44 11.69 -11.00
C GLY A 51 -0.74 12.33 -10.25
N ALA A 52 -1.89 11.66 -10.14
CA ALA A 52 -3.03 12.18 -9.38
C ALA A 52 -2.83 12.01 -7.87
N SER A 53 -3.39 12.93 -7.09
CA SER A 53 -3.52 12.74 -5.64
C SER A 53 -4.52 11.62 -5.31
N SER A 54 -4.53 11.19 -4.05
CA SER A 54 -5.58 10.28 -3.56
C SER A 54 -7.00 10.84 -3.75
N ASP A 55 -7.98 9.94 -3.91
CA ASP A 55 -9.40 10.27 -3.99
C ASP A 55 -9.83 10.97 -2.70
N TYR A 56 -10.58 12.07 -2.85
CA TYR A 56 -10.96 12.91 -1.72
C TYR A 56 -11.71 12.14 -0.63
N ARG A 57 -12.48 11.10 -0.96
CA ARG A 57 -13.21 10.29 0.05
C ARG A 57 -12.25 9.46 0.87
N SER A 58 -11.22 8.89 0.25
CA SER A 58 -10.16 8.18 0.96
C SER A 58 -9.40 9.12 1.88
N ALA A 59 -9.01 10.30 1.39
CA ALA A 59 -8.32 11.31 2.19
C ALA A 59 -9.18 11.79 3.37
N GLN A 60 -10.46 12.08 3.16
CA GLN A 60 -11.39 12.46 4.23
C GLN A 60 -11.58 11.36 5.26
N THR A 61 -11.67 10.10 4.83
CA THR A 61 -11.77 8.95 5.74
C THR A 61 -10.53 8.85 6.62
N CYS A 62 -9.32 8.89 6.07
CA CYS A 62 -8.09 8.88 6.86
C CYS A 62 -7.98 10.07 7.81
N LYS A 63 -8.42 11.25 7.37
CA LYS A 63 -8.40 12.47 8.19
C LYS A 63 -9.27 12.36 9.44
N GLN A 64 -10.39 11.63 9.39
CA GLN A 64 -11.21 11.33 10.58
C GLN A 64 -10.45 10.58 11.68
N TYR A 65 -9.37 9.88 11.32
CA TYR A 65 -8.49 9.17 12.23
C TYR A 65 -7.15 9.89 12.47
N GLY A 66 -7.03 11.17 12.07
CA GLY A 66 -5.81 11.96 12.21
C GLY A 66 -4.67 11.54 11.27
N ILE A 67 -4.98 10.83 10.18
CA ILE A 67 -3.99 10.35 9.20
C ILE A 67 -4.10 11.18 7.93
N ILE A 68 -2.99 11.74 7.48
CA ILE A 68 -2.89 12.47 6.22
C ILE A 68 -2.38 11.51 5.14
N ILE A 69 -3.02 11.50 3.98
CA ILE A 69 -2.51 10.79 2.81
C ILE A 69 -1.74 11.82 1.95
N ASP A 70 -0.41 11.78 2.01
CA ASP A 70 0.46 12.49 1.09
C ASP A 70 0.98 11.48 0.06
N HIS A 71 0.35 11.47 -1.11
CA HIS A 71 0.52 10.40 -2.10
C HIS A 71 0.26 10.91 -3.51
N TYR A 72 1.06 10.41 -4.45
CA TYR A 72 0.85 10.56 -5.89
C TYR A 72 0.78 9.20 -6.55
N ALA A 73 -0.30 8.96 -7.29
CA ALA A 73 -0.55 7.69 -7.92
C ALA A 73 0.54 7.34 -8.93
N ARG A 74 0.93 6.07 -8.95
CA ARG A 74 1.86 5.49 -9.91
C ARG A 74 1.40 4.11 -10.35
N GLN A 75 1.94 3.63 -11.46
CA GLN A 75 1.72 2.26 -11.90
C GLN A 75 2.76 1.32 -11.28
N VAL A 76 2.37 0.07 -11.03
CA VAL A 76 3.31 -1.00 -10.74
C VAL A 76 4.19 -1.24 -11.96
N VAL A 77 5.50 -1.38 -11.73
CA VAL A 77 6.49 -1.68 -12.76
C VAL A 77 7.23 -2.97 -12.42
N THR A 78 7.89 -3.60 -13.40
CA THR A 78 8.59 -4.88 -13.19
C THR A 78 9.72 -4.78 -12.16
N GLN A 79 10.32 -3.60 -12.02
CA GLN A 79 11.34 -3.30 -11.01
C GLN A 79 10.82 -3.42 -9.58
N ASP A 80 9.53 -3.15 -9.33
CA ASP A 80 8.93 -3.28 -8.00
C ASP A 80 9.09 -4.71 -7.44
N PHE A 81 9.04 -5.73 -8.30
CA PHE A 81 9.21 -7.14 -7.92
C PHE A 81 10.64 -7.52 -7.52
N GLY A 82 11.61 -6.64 -7.75
CA GLY A 82 12.99 -6.75 -7.25
C GLY A 82 13.28 -5.85 -6.05
N GLU A 83 12.49 -4.79 -5.87
CA GLU A 83 12.67 -3.81 -4.79
C GLU A 83 11.87 -4.13 -3.53
N PHE A 84 10.71 -4.78 -3.66
CA PHE A 84 9.79 -5.03 -2.56
C PHE A 84 9.77 -6.51 -2.15
N ASP A 85 9.83 -6.75 -0.84
CA ASP A 85 9.72 -8.09 -0.26
C ASP A 85 8.27 -8.59 -0.32
N TYR A 86 7.34 -7.69 0.00
CA TYR A 86 5.90 -7.98 0.09
C TYR A 86 5.10 -7.05 -0.81
N ILE A 87 4.34 -7.63 -1.72
CA ILE A 87 3.38 -6.89 -2.57
C ILE A 87 1.97 -7.30 -2.15
N LEU A 88 1.27 -6.37 -1.52
CA LEU A 88 0.00 -6.58 -0.84
C LEU A 88 -1.14 -6.04 -1.71
N CYS A 89 -1.87 -6.95 -2.36
CA CYS A 89 -2.93 -6.62 -3.30
C CYS A 89 -4.33 -6.65 -2.67
N MET A 90 -5.20 -5.74 -3.12
CA MET A 90 -6.49 -5.47 -2.46
C MET A 90 -7.63 -6.41 -2.89
N ASP A 91 -7.53 -7.02 -4.07
CA ASP A 91 -8.51 -7.96 -4.57
C ASP A 91 -7.89 -9.01 -5.52
N LYS A 92 -8.68 -10.01 -5.89
CA LYS A 92 -8.23 -11.12 -6.75
C LYS A 92 -7.83 -10.65 -8.14
N SER A 93 -8.45 -9.60 -8.66
CA SER A 93 -8.10 -9.04 -9.97
C SER A 93 -6.73 -8.40 -9.92
N ASN A 94 -6.43 -7.62 -8.87
CA ASN A 94 -5.10 -7.07 -8.66
C ASN A 94 -4.03 -8.18 -8.51
N LEU A 95 -4.36 -9.28 -7.83
CA LEU A 95 -3.45 -10.43 -7.74
C LEU A 95 -3.18 -11.06 -9.12
N ALA A 96 -4.22 -11.20 -9.95
CA ALA A 96 -4.07 -11.73 -11.30
C ALA A 96 -3.19 -10.81 -12.16
N ASP A 97 -3.49 -9.51 -12.18
CA ASP A 97 -2.70 -8.51 -12.90
C ASP A 97 -1.22 -8.54 -12.48
N LEU A 98 -0.94 -8.64 -11.18
CA LEU A 98 0.42 -8.72 -10.66
C LEU A 98 1.15 -9.99 -11.08
N LYS A 99 0.47 -11.13 -11.12
CA LYS A 99 1.06 -12.40 -11.56
C LYS A 99 1.41 -12.38 -13.04
N ASP A 100 0.61 -11.68 -13.85
CA ASP A 100 0.85 -11.58 -15.29
C ASP A 100 2.12 -10.79 -15.62
N ILE A 101 2.47 -9.80 -14.77
CA ILE A 101 3.66 -8.96 -14.97
C ILE A 101 4.87 -9.37 -14.10
N GLN A 102 4.69 -10.31 -13.17
CA GLN A 102 5.77 -10.74 -12.26
C GLN A 102 6.90 -11.44 -13.03
N PRO A 103 8.16 -10.93 -12.97
CA PRO A 103 9.29 -11.60 -13.59
C PRO A 103 9.56 -12.98 -12.97
N LYS A 104 9.93 -13.95 -13.81
CA LYS A 104 10.38 -15.27 -13.35
C LYS A 104 11.59 -15.12 -12.42
N GLY A 105 11.55 -15.79 -11.27
CA GLY A 105 12.64 -15.73 -10.28
C GLY A 105 12.63 -14.50 -9.38
N SER A 106 11.61 -13.63 -9.48
CA SER A 106 11.37 -12.59 -8.46
C SER A 106 11.22 -13.22 -7.07
N LYS A 107 11.81 -12.56 -6.07
CA LYS A 107 11.67 -12.93 -4.64
C LYS A 107 10.42 -12.32 -3.99
N ALA A 108 9.76 -11.36 -4.65
CA ALA A 108 8.61 -10.66 -4.10
C ALA A 108 7.43 -11.62 -3.89
N ILE A 109 6.83 -11.54 -2.70
CA ILE A 109 5.68 -12.36 -2.33
C ILE A 109 4.40 -11.55 -2.54
N ASN A 110 3.59 -11.97 -3.52
CA ASN A 110 2.27 -11.40 -3.76
C ASN A 110 1.25 -11.97 -2.76
N ILE A 111 0.68 -11.11 -1.91
CA ILE A 111 -0.29 -11.50 -0.86
C ILE A 111 -1.62 -10.79 -1.12
N LEU A 112 -2.70 -11.56 -1.12
CA LEU A 112 -4.06 -11.03 -1.23
C LEU A 112 -4.61 -10.66 0.15
N ILE A 113 -4.97 -9.40 0.33
CA ILE A 113 -5.62 -8.90 1.56
C ILE A 113 -7.14 -8.97 1.38
N PHE A 114 -7.76 -10.00 1.97
CA PHE A 114 -9.20 -10.25 1.82
C PHE A 114 -10.13 -9.31 2.62
N LYS A 115 -9.59 -8.47 3.52
CA LYS A 115 -10.38 -7.53 4.34
C LYS A 115 -9.60 -6.27 4.67
N LEU A 116 -9.92 -5.16 3.98
CA LEU A 116 -9.49 -3.81 4.39
C LEU A 116 -9.95 -3.46 5.82
N ASN A 117 -11.02 -4.10 6.34
CA ASN A 117 -11.45 -3.93 7.72
C ASN A 117 -10.35 -4.26 8.75
N TYR A 118 -9.37 -5.11 8.41
CA TYR A 118 -8.22 -5.29 9.30
C TYR A 118 -7.35 -4.04 9.39
N LEU A 119 -7.15 -3.28 8.30
CA LEU A 119 -6.39 -2.03 8.32
C LEU A 119 -7.12 -0.93 9.10
N VAL A 120 -8.45 -0.83 8.96
CA VAL A 120 -9.27 0.10 9.76
C VAL A 120 -9.25 -0.28 11.24
N ASN A 121 -9.29 -1.57 11.57
CA ASN A 121 -9.17 -2.07 12.94
C ASN A 121 -7.73 -2.01 13.51
N MET A 122 -6.71 -1.81 12.66
CA MET A 122 -5.33 -1.55 13.08
C MET A 122 -5.11 -0.11 13.54
N ILE A 123 -6.05 0.79 13.27
CA ILE A 123 -6.08 2.12 13.88
C ILE A 123 -6.62 1.95 15.30
N PRO A 124 -5.79 2.09 16.35
CA PRO A 124 -6.27 1.98 17.72
C PRO A 124 -7.31 3.08 17.95
N LYS A 125 -8.50 2.72 18.45
CA LYS A 125 -9.46 3.68 18.99
C LYS A 125 -8.92 4.17 20.34
N GLU A 126 -7.96 5.08 20.31
CA GLU A 126 -7.51 5.79 21.51
C GLU A 126 -8.40 7.02 21.71
N ASN A 127 -9.29 6.93 22.71
CA ASN A 127 -10.03 7.98 23.43
C ASN A 127 -10.51 9.21 22.62
N ILE A 128 -11.78 9.19 22.22
CA ILE A 128 -12.64 10.38 22.25
C ILE A 128 -13.01 10.65 23.72
#